data_AF-A0A5B6WFE9-F1
#
_entry.id   AF-A0A5B6WFE9-F1
#
_cell.length_a   1.000
_cell.length_b   1.000
_cell.length_c   1.000
_cell.angle_alpha   90.00
_cell.angle_beta   90.00
_cell.angle_gamma   90.00
#
_symmetry.space_group_name_H-M   'P 1'
#
loop_
_entity.id
_entity.type
_entity.pdbx_description
1 polymer ?
#
loop_
_entity_poly.entity_id
_entity_poly.type
_entity_poly.pdbx_seq_one_letter_code
_entity_poly.pdbx_strand_id
1 'polypeptide(L)'
;MYIDFTNLNKACPKNSFPLPSINRLIDTSFDNNFMSFMDAFFGYNQISIALKDQEKTTFVTREGATYQRLVNKIFKKIDSVKC
;
A
#
# COMPACT_ATOMS: atom_id res chain seq x y z
N MET A 1 -8.18 12.00 2.63
CA MET A 1 -7.06 12.91 2.31
C MET A 1 -6.42 12.44 1.02
N TYR A 2 -6.20 13.34 0.06
CA TYR A 2 -5.53 13.03 -1.21
C TYR A 2 -4.15 13.69 -1.22
N ILE A 3 -3.12 12.94 -1.64
CA ILE A 3 -1.73 13.41 -1.70
C ILE A 3 -1.26 13.25 -3.13
N ASP A 4 -0.78 14.33 -3.73
CA ASP A 4 -0.23 14.29 -5.09
C ASP A 4 1.20 13.74 -5.07
N PHE A 5 1.36 12.49 -5.51
CA PHE A 5 2.66 11.83 -5.67
C PHE A 5 3.18 11.83 -7.11
N THR A 6 2.62 12.63 -8.02
CA THR A 6 2.94 12.59 -9.46
C THR A 6 4.44 12.73 -9.73
N ASN A 7 5.10 13.71 -9.11
CA ASN A 7 6.53 13.94 -9.30
C ASN A 7 7.39 12.85 -8.64
N LEU A 8 6.97 12.37 -7.46
CA LEU A 8 7.65 11.27 -6.77
C LEU A 8 7.59 9.98 -7.62
N ASN A 9 6.42 9.63 -8.15
CA ASN A 9 6.22 8.45 -8.98
C ASN A 9 7.02 8.50 -10.30
N LYS A 10 7.30 9.69 -10.84
CA LYS A 10 8.17 9.87 -12.02
C LYS A 10 9.64 9.64 -11.70
N ALA A 11 10.08 10.00 -10.50
CA ALA A 11 11.47 9.84 -10.05
C ALA A 11 11.78 8.41 -9.56
N CYS A 12 10.76 7.69 -9.08
CA CYS A 12 10.92 6.31 -8.62
C CYS A 12 11.12 5.33 -9.78
N PRO A 13 12.08 4.38 -9.69
CA PRO A 13 12.19 3.30 -10.65
C PRO A 13 10.92 2.44 -10.61
N LYS A 14 10.39 2.08 -11.79
CA LYS A 14 9.23 1.21 -11.89
C LYS A 14 9.61 -0.21 -11.47
N ASN A 15 8.87 -0.77 -10.51
CA ASN A 15 8.96 -2.18 -10.18
C ASN A 15 8.05 -2.97 -11.14
N SER A 16 8.64 -3.74 -12.05
CA SER A 16 7.94 -4.48 -13.11
C SER A 16 7.46 -5.86 -12.63
N PHE A 17 6.82 -5.94 -11.46
CA PHE A 17 6.30 -7.21 -10.99
C PHE A 17 5.21 -7.71 -11.96
N PRO A 18 5.33 -8.94 -12.50
CA PRO A 18 4.39 -9.44 -13.48
C PRO A 18 3.04 -9.70 -12.81
N LEU A 19 2.03 -8.92 -13.18
CA LEU A 19 0.65 -9.18 -12.79
C LEU A 19 0.05 -10.26 -13.71
N PRO A 20 -0.73 -11.21 -13.18
CA PRO A 20 -1.41 -12.20 -14.01
C PRO A 20 -2.41 -11.53 -14.95
N SER A 21 -2.57 -12.08 -16.16
CA SER A 21 -3.61 -11.62 -17.07
C SER A 21 -4.99 -11.96 -16.51
N ILE A 22 -5.98 -11.12 -16.81
CA ILE A 22 -7.35 -11.34 -16.36
C ILE A 22 -7.91 -12.67 -16.89
N ASN A 23 -7.60 -13.04 -18.13
CA ASN A 23 -8.02 -14.31 -18.73
C ASN A 23 -7.49 -15.50 -17.92
N ARG A 24 -6.21 -15.45 -17.51
CA ARG A 24 -5.63 -16.50 -16.66
C ARG A 24 -6.37 -16.63 -15.34
N LEU A 25 -6.74 -15.52 -14.70
CA LEU A 25 -7.52 -15.55 -13.46
C LEU A 25 -8.91 -16.17 -13.69
N ILE A 26 -9.58 -15.82 -14.79
CA ILE A 26 -10.91 -16.36 -15.15
C ILE A 26 -10.81 -17.86 -15.42
N ASP A 27 -9.86 -18.31 -16.24
CA ASP A 27 -9.69 -19.72 -16.60
C ASP A 27 -9.43 -20.58 -15.35
N THR A 28 -8.61 -20.09 -14.40
CA THR A 28 -8.37 -20.77 -13.12
C THR A 28 -9.61 -20.81 -12.22
N SER A 29 -10.56 -19.91 -12.44
CA SER A 29 -11.77 -19.78 -11.63
C SER A 29 -12.96 -20.55 -12.21
N PHE A 30 -12.92 -20.91 -13.50
CA PHE A 30 -14.07 -21.28 -14.31
C PHE A 30 -14.84 -22.52 -13.82
N ASP A 31 -14.17 -23.48 -13.19
CA ASP A 31 -14.79 -24.74 -12.71
C ASP A 31 -15.10 -24.73 -11.19
N ASN A 32 -15.05 -23.56 -10.54
CA ASN A 32 -15.35 -23.45 -9.12
C ASN A 32 -16.85 -23.22 -8.89
N ASN A 33 -17.49 -24.16 -8.18
CA ASN A 33 -18.91 -24.09 -7.82
C ASN A 33 -19.26 -22.90 -6.89
N PHE A 34 -18.28 -22.37 -6.16
CA PHE A 34 -18.44 -21.24 -5.24
C PHE A 34 -17.20 -20.35 -5.29
N MET A 35 -17.40 -19.04 -5.28
CA MET A 35 -16.34 -18.05 -5.25
C MET A 35 -16.65 -16.98 -4.20
N SER A 36 -15.66 -16.62 -3.39
CA SER A 36 -15.73 -15.50 -2.46
C SER A 36 -14.57 -14.54 -2.72
N PHE A 37 -14.85 -13.24 -2.64
CA PHE A 37 -13.88 -12.19 -2.88
C PHE A 37 -13.56 -11.48 -1.57
N MET A 38 -12.28 -11.24 -1.33
CA MET A 38 -11.82 -10.38 -0.23
C MET A 38 -11.42 -9.02 -0.79
N ASP A 39 -11.87 -7.96 -0.13
CA ASP A 39 -11.47 -6.61 -0.45
C ASP A 39 -10.14 -6.26 0.22
N ALA A 40 -9.20 -5.76 -0.58
CA ALA A 40 -7.90 -5.29 -0.13
C ALA A 40 -7.78 -3.76 -0.20
N PHE A 41 -8.90 -3.02 -0.19
CA PHE A 41 -8.94 -1.56 -0.37
C PHE A 41 -7.95 -0.79 0.51
N PHE A 42 -7.75 -1.20 1.76
CA PHE A 42 -6.78 -0.57 2.67
C PHE A 42 -5.44 -1.32 2.81
N GLY A 43 -5.21 -2.36 2.00
CA GLY A 43 -4.03 -3.22 2.09
C GLY A 43 -2.72 -2.46 1.92
N TYR A 44 -2.69 -1.40 1.11
CA TYR A 44 -1.51 -0.56 0.93
C TYR A 44 -1.06 0.15 2.22
N ASN A 45 -1.98 0.44 3.14
CA ASN A 45 -1.61 1.08 4.41
C ASN A 45 -0.93 0.09 5.36
N GLN A 46 -1.19 -1.21 5.24
CA GLN A 46 -0.68 -2.23 6.15
C GLN A 46 0.78 -2.61 5.88
N ILE A 47 1.29 -2.27 4.70
CA ILE A 47 2.67 -2.58 4.30
C ILE A 47 3.60 -1.48 4.83
N SER A 48 4.61 -1.88 5.58
CA SER A 48 5.58 -0.94 6.16
C SER A 48 6.50 -0.34 5.09
N ILE A 49 6.76 0.95 5.21
CA ILE A 49 7.78 1.64 4.40
C ILE A 49 9.15 1.43 5.05
N ALA A 50 10.13 1.01 4.24
CA ALA A 50 11.51 0.89 4.67
C ALA A 50 12.02 2.21 5.28
N LEU A 51 12.71 2.14 6.43
CA LEU A 51 13.14 3.33 7.19
C LEU A 51 13.86 4.37 6.30
N LYS A 52 14.75 3.92 5.41
CA LYS A 52 15.50 4.76 4.46
C LYS A 52 14.66 5.50 3.42
N ASP A 53 13.42 5.07 3.21
CA ASP A 53 12.51 5.60 2.18
C ASP A 53 11.35 6.41 2.78
N GLN A 54 11.19 6.44 4.12
CA GLN A 54 10.10 7.15 4.80
C GLN A 54 10.12 8.66 4.56
N GLU A 55 11.31 9.28 4.49
CA GLU A 55 11.44 10.70 4.20
C GLU A 55 10.98 11.05 2.78
N LYS A 56 11.17 10.12 1.83
CA LYS A 56 10.78 10.29 0.42
C LYS A 56 9.26 10.29 0.22
N THR A 57 8.52 9.69 1.16
CA THR A 57 7.05 9.63 1.14
C THR A 57 6.41 10.69 2.05
N THR A 58 7.18 11.66 2.55
CA THR A 58 6.65 12.77 3.32
C THR A 58 5.82 13.71 2.45
N PHE A 59 4.77 14.26 3.04
CA PHE A 59 3.94 15.30 2.44
C PHE A 59 3.64 16.36 3.50
N VAL A 60 3.42 17.59 3.04
CA VAL A 60 3.18 18.75 3.88
C VAL A 60 1.69 19.06 3.91
N THR A 61 1.13 19.22 5.11
CA THR A 61 -0.20 19.79 5.33
C THR A 61 -0.08 21.19 5.89
N ARG A 62 -1.20 21.90 6.01
CA ARG A 62 -1.25 23.22 6.69
C ARG A 62 -0.74 23.17 8.13
N GLU A 63 -0.73 21.98 8.75
CA GLU A 63 -0.31 21.72 10.13
C GLU A 63 1.09 21.09 10.23
N GLY A 64 1.78 20.92 9.09
CA GLY A 64 3.14 20.37 9.00
C GLY A 64 3.24 19.01 8.30
N ALA A 65 4.39 18.35 8.42
CA ALA A 65 4.64 17.05 7.77
C ALA A 65 3.97 15.89 8.53
N THR A 66 3.30 14.99 7.79
CA THR A 66 2.28 14.09 8.37
C THR A 66 2.48 12.60 8.15
N TYR A 67 3.19 12.13 7.11
CA TYR A 67 3.24 10.68 6.82
C TYR A 67 3.84 9.86 7.98
N GLN A 68 5.04 10.22 8.46
CA GLN A 68 5.65 9.57 9.63
C GLN A 68 4.80 9.74 10.90
N ARG A 69 4.15 10.89 11.11
CA ARG A 69 3.24 11.10 12.26
C ARG A 69 1.99 10.21 12.19
N LEU A 70 1.39 10.04 11.01
CA LEU A 70 0.22 9.19 10.78
C LEU A 70 0.58 7.71 10.93
N VAL A 71 1.64 7.26 10.27
CA VAL A 71 2.12 5.87 10.36
C VAL A 71 2.51 5.52 11.79
N ASN A 72 3.28 6.37 12.48
CA ASN A 72 3.64 6.12 13.88
C ASN A 72 2.43 6.15 14.83
N LYS A 73 1.35 6.89 14.51
CA LYS A 73 0.13 6.93 15.33
C LYS A 73 -0.79 5.73 15.08
N ILE A 74 -0.83 5.23 13.86
CA ILE A 74 -1.67 4.09 13.46
C ILE A 74 -0.99 2.75 13.80
N PHE A 75 0.31 2.61 13.54
CA PHE A 75 1.03 1.33 13.65
C PHE A 75 1.74 1.08 14.99
N LYS A 76 1.92 2.10 15.86
CA LYS A 76 2.43 1.90 17.23
C LYS A 76 1.67 0.86 18.03
N LYS A 77 0.39 0.63 17.69
CA LYS A 77 -0.50 -0.30 18.39
C LYS A 77 -0.36 -1.75 17.90
N ILE A 78 0.30 -1.97 16.77
CA ILE A 78 0.48 -3.31 16.17
C ILE A 78 1.78 -3.95 16.66
N ASP A 79 2.84 -3.17 16.88
CA ASP A 79 4.10 -3.66 17.47
C ASP A 79 3.97 -4.10 18.95
N SER A 80 2.86 -3.75 19.62
CA SER A 80 2.54 -4.21 20.98
C SER A 80 1.83 -5.56 21.03
N VAL A 81 1.44 -6.14 19.89
CA VAL A 81 1.00 -7.53 19.81
C VAL A 81 2.23 -8.37 19.44
N LYS A 82 3.08 -8.60 20.44
CA LYS A 82 4.02 -9.72 20.38
C LYS A 82 3.19 -11.00 20.52
N CYS A 83 3.20 -11.84 19.50
CA CYS A 83 3.08 -13.28 19.72
C CYS A 83 4.31 -13.78 20.48
#